data_AF-A0A1J5D7R2-F1
#
_entry.id   AF-A0A1J5D7R2-F1
#
_cell.length_a   1.000
_cell.length_b   1.000
_cell.length_c   1.000
_cell.angle_alpha   90.00
_cell.angle_beta   90.00
_cell.angle_gamma   90.00
#
_symmetry.space_group_name_H-M   'P 1'
#
loop_
_entity.id
_entity.type
_entity.pdbx_description
1 polymer ?
#
loop_
_entity_poly.entity_id
_entity_poly.type
_entity_poly.pdbx_seq_one_letter_code
_entity_poly.pdbx_strand_id
1 'polypeptide(L)'
;MSSQEIGSYKSIKLIKSKKVNELIEQRYLTDEDLQIVIHNAETTGYKLYQEGNNRFLTRSAKYLPVIYAEYTPTDDGYEVHSAYGHRSIII
;
A
#
# COMPACT_ATOMS: atom_id res chain seq x y z
N MET A 1 15.06 -3.19 -10.00
CA MET A 1 14.65 -1.82 -9.61
C MET A 1 15.92 -1.00 -9.51
N SER A 2 15.94 0.16 -10.18
CA SER A 2 17.09 1.06 -10.16
C SER A 2 17.29 1.63 -8.76
N SER A 3 18.54 1.90 -8.35
CA SER A 3 18.86 2.49 -7.05
C SER A 3 18.17 3.83 -6.79
N GLN A 4 17.68 4.52 -7.83
CA GLN A 4 16.89 5.75 -7.73
C GLN A 4 15.40 5.51 -7.39
N GLU A 5 14.82 4.37 -7.78
CA GLU A 5 13.43 4.01 -7.46
C GLU A 5 13.29 3.59 -5.99
N ILE A 6 14.33 2.96 -5.44
CA ILE A 6 14.36 2.45 -4.06
C ILE A 6 14.27 3.57 -3.02
N GLY A 7 14.84 4.74 -3.31
CA GLY A 7 14.78 5.89 -2.41
C GLY A 7 13.41 6.57 -2.35
N SER A 8 12.63 6.51 -3.44
CA SER A 8 11.42 7.33 -3.60
C SER A 8 10.19 6.75 -2.90
N TYR A 9 10.03 5.42 -2.85
CA TYR A 9 8.93 4.83 -2.09
C TYR A 9 9.19 4.83 -0.58
N LYS A 10 10.46 4.71 -0.14
CA LYS A 10 10.81 4.69 1.29
C LYS A 10 10.61 6.03 1.99
N SER A 11 10.61 7.14 1.25
CA SER A 11 10.30 8.47 1.79
C SER A 11 8.82 8.68 2.08
N ILE A 12 7.95 7.77 1.65
CA ILE A 12 6.51 7.89 1.92
C ILE A 12 6.24 7.62 3.42
N LYS A 13 5.64 8.61 4.09
CA LYS A 13 5.19 8.47 5.47
C LYS A 13 3.84 7.74 5.52
N LEU A 14 3.80 6.62 6.23
CA LEU A 14 2.57 5.87 6.50
C LEU A 14 2.01 6.24 7.86
N ILE A 15 0.74 6.65 7.89
CA ILE A 15 -0.01 6.94 9.11
C ILE A 15 -0.98 5.78 9.34
N LYS A 16 -0.82 5.09 10.46
CA LYS A 16 -1.58 3.87 10.77
C LYS A 16 -2.07 3.91 12.21
N SER A 17 -3.34 3.56 12.42
CA SER A 17 -3.85 3.30 13.77
C SER A 17 -3.26 2.00 14.33
N LYS A 18 -3.30 1.82 15.66
CA LYS A 18 -2.86 0.58 16.31
C LYS A 18 -3.56 -0.66 15.73
N LYS A 19 -4.88 -0.57 15.52
CA LYS A 19 -5.69 -1.64 14.92
C LYS A 19 -5.25 -1.99 13.50
N VAL A 20 -4.87 -0.98 12.71
CA VAL A 20 -4.38 -1.19 11.34
C VAL A 20 -2.99 -1.84 11.35
N ASN A 21 -2.10 -1.43 12.26
CA ASN A 21 -0.80 -2.09 12.42
C ASN A 21 -0.95 -3.58 12.76
N GLU A 22 -1.78 -3.91 13.75
CA GLU A 22 -2.05 -5.31 14.13
C GLU A 22 -2.61 -6.13 12.95
N LEU A 23 -3.51 -5.53 12.16
CA LEU A 23 -4.10 -6.17 10.98
C LEU A 23 -3.07 -6.42 9.86
N ILE A 24 -2.15 -5.49 9.64
CA ILE A 24 -1.06 -5.62 8.66
C ILE A 24 -0.10 -6.73 9.09
N GLU A 25 0.30 -6.75 10.36
CA GLU A 25 1.19 -7.77 10.92
C GLU A 25 0.59 -9.18 10.83
N GLN A 26 -0.69 -9.34 11.20
CA GLN A 26 -1.42 -10.61 11.08
C GLN A 26 -1.49 -11.13 9.64
N ARG A 27 -1.42 -10.23 8.65
CA ARG A 27 -1.47 -10.55 7.23
C ARG A 27 -0.08 -10.73 6.60
N TYR A 28 0.98 -10.68 7.42
CA TYR A 28 2.37 -10.80 6.99
C TYR A 28 2.76 -9.79 5.90
N LEU A 29 2.23 -8.57 6.03
CA LEU A 29 2.58 -7.44 5.18
C LEU A 29 3.56 -6.53 5.94
N THR A 30 4.42 -5.86 5.19
CA THR A 30 5.41 -4.92 5.73
C THR A 30 5.10 -3.49 5.32
N ASP A 31 5.71 -2.52 6.00
CA ASP A 31 5.59 -1.12 5.61
C ASP A 31 6.19 -0.85 4.22
N GLU A 32 7.24 -1.59 3.87
CA GLU A 32 7.84 -1.54 2.54
C GLU A 32 6.84 -2.01 1.47
N ASP A 33 6.09 -3.08 1.71
CA ASP A 33 5.03 -3.54 0.80
C ASP A 33 3.98 -2.44 0.52
N LEU A 34 3.57 -1.74 1.58
CA LEU A 34 2.58 -0.67 1.49
C LEU A 34 3.14 0.58 0.81
N GLN A 35 4.36 0.97 1.13
CA GLN A 35 5.05 2.09 0.50
C GLN A 35 5.20 1.86 -1.00
N ILE A 36 5.63 0.66 -1.41
CA ILE A 36 5.79 0.32 -2.83
C ILE A 36 4.45 0.39 -3.56
N VAL A 37 3.39 -0.22 -3.01
CA VAL A 37 2.10 -0.27 -3.71
C VAL A 37 1.43 1.10 -3.81
N ILE A 38 1.52 1.92 -2.77
CA ILE A 38 0.99 3.29 -2.76
C ILE A 38 1.81 4.19 -3.69
N HIS A 39 3.15 4.12 -3.62
CA HIS A 39 4.02 4.89 -4.52
C HIS A 39 3.71 4.60 -5.99
N ASN A 40 3.59 3.33 -6.35
CA ASN A 40 3.24 2.93 -7.71
C ASN A 40 1.87 3.48 -8.12
N ALA A 41 0.87 3.44 -7.24
CA ALA A 41 -0.46 3.96 -7.53
C ALA A 41 -0.44 5.48 -7.80
N GLU A 42 0.31 6.24 -6.98
CA GLU A 42 0.39 7.70 -7.11
C GLU A 42 1.22 8.14 -8.32
N THR A 43 2.28 7.41 -8.65
CA THR A 43 3.14 7.71 -9.82
C THR A 43 2.50 7.32 -11.14
N THR A 44 1.73 6.22 -11.19
CA THR A 44 1.13 5.71 -12.42
C THR A 44 -0.33 6.10 -12.61
N GLY A 45 -0.99 6.56 -11.54
CA GLY A 45 -2.45 6.75 -11.51
C GLY A 45 -3.26 5.45 -11.43
N TYR A 46 -2.61 4.28 -11.29
CA TYR A 46 -3.29 2.99 -11.22
C TYR A 46 -3.89 2.73 -9.84
N LYS A 47 -4.99 3.43 -9.53
CA LYS A 47 -5.76 3.35 -8.28
C LYS A 47 -7.24 3.56 -8.56
N LEU A 48 -8.10 2.96 -7.76
CA LEU A 48 -9.55 3.13 -7.82
C LEU A 48 -10.01 4.08 -6.70
N TYR A 49 -10.78 5.10 -7.05
CA TYR A 49 -11.43 5.96 -6.07
C TYR A 49 -12.71 5.32 -5.54
N GLN A 50 -12.88 5.31 -4.22
CA GLN A 50 -14.08 4.82 -3.55
C GLN A 50 -14.90 6.01 -3.04
N GLU A 51 -16.00 6.28 -3.73
CA GLU A 51 -16.98 7.30 -3.33
C GLU A 51 -17.63 6.94 -1.98
N GLY A 52 -17.93 7.97 -1.17
CA GLY A 52 -18.56 7.82 0.14
C GLY A 52 -17.60 7.87 1.32
N ASN A 53 -16.36 7.37 1.16
CA ASN A 53 -15.35 7.35 2.23
C ASN A 53 -14.07 8.14 1.90
N ASN A 54 -13.98 8.70 0.69
CA ASN A 54 -12.81 9.43 0.18
C ASN A 54 -11.49 8.65 0.30
N ARG A 55 -11.52 7.40 -0.17
CA ARG A 55 -10.39 6.46 -0.12
C ARG A 55 -9.99 6.01 -1.51
N PHE A 56 -8.74 5.58 -1.63
CA PHE A 56 -8.21 4.92 -2.81
C PHE A 56 -7.89 3.47 -2.49
N LEU A 57 -8.24 2.59 -3.43
CA LEU A 57 -7.84 1.19 -3.46
C LEU A 57 -6.80 0.99 -4.56
N THR A 58 -5.66 0.40 -4.22
CA THR A 58 -4.58 0.07 -5.17
C THR A 58 -4.19 -1.39 -5.07
N ARG A 59 -3.44 -1.89 -6.07
CA ARG A 59 -2.80 -3.21 -6.03
C ARG A 59 -1.36 -3.22 -6.55
N SER A 60 -0.55 -4.20 -6.14
CA SER A 60 0.79 -4.41 -6.71
C SER A 60 0.69 -4.91 -8.15
N ALA A 61 1.47 -4.29 -9.05
CA ALA A 61 1.37 -4.56 -10.48
C ALA A 61 2.22 -5.75 -10.96
N LYS A 62 3.29 -6.15 -10.24
CA LYS A 62 4.34 -7.03 -10.79
C LYS A 62 4.95 -8.07 -9.85
N TYR A 63 4.53 -8.19 -8.59
CA TYR A 63 5.13 -9.13 -7.64
C TYR A 63 4.06 -9.92 -6.89
N LEU A 64 4.35 -11.20 -6.63
CA LEU A 64 3.63 -12.01 -5.65
C LEU A 64 4.22 -11.73 -4.26
N PRO A 65 3.40 -11.61 -3.21
CA PRO A 65 1.93 -11.59 -3.24
C PRO A 65 1.33 -10.38 -3.96
N VAL A 66 0.12 -10.57 -4.53
CA VAL A 66 -0.69 -9.43 -4.97
C VAL A 66 -1.17 -8.71 -3.72
N ILE A 67 -0.67 -7.51 -3.49
CA ILE A 67 -1.00 -6.70 -2.32
C ILE A 67 -2.03 -5.68 -2.73
N TYR A 68 -3.07 -5.52 -1.93
CA TYR A 68 -4.08 -4.48 -2.01
C TYR A 68 -3.93 -3.55 -0.81
N ALA A 69 -4.06 -2.24 -1.03
CA ALA A 69 -4.05 -1.25 0.05
C ALA A 69 -5.20 -0.26 -0.13
N GLU A 70 -5.90 0.04 0.96
CA GLU A 70 -6.87 1.11 1.06
C GLU A 70 -6.29 2.26 1.87
N TYR A 71 -6.26 3.47 1.28
CA TYR A 71 -5.61 4.61 1.90
C TYR A 71 -6.25 5.95 1.50
N THR A 72 -5.96 6.99 2.29
CA THR A 72 -6.31 8.38 2.00
C THR A 72 -5.03 9.23 1.99
N PRO A 73 -4.75 9.99 0.91
CA PRO A 73 -3.68 10.97 0.90
C PRO A 73 -3.96 12.10 1.90
N THR A 74 -2.92 12.54 2.62
CA THR A 74 -2.95 13.67 3.56
C THR A 74 -1.76 14.59 3.27
N ASP A 75 -1.75 15.78 3.89
CA ASP A 75 -0.62 16.72 3.74
C ASP A 75 0.70 16.16 4.29
N ASP A 76 0.61 15.27 5.29
CA ASP A 76 1.76 14.68 5.96
C ASP A 76 2.18 13.31 5.39
N GLY A 77 1.37 12.67 4.55
CA GLY A 77 1.64 11.33 4.04
C GLY A 77 0.38 10.59 3.61
N TYR A 78 0.30 9.30 3.93
CA TYR A 78 -0.84 8.46 3.55
C TYR A 78 -1.39 7.74 4.76
N GLU A 79 -2.65 8.00 5.07
CA GLU A 79 -3.39 7.27 6.09
C GLU A 79 -3.84 5.93 5.51
N VAL A 80 -3.36 4.84 6.08
CA VAL A 80 -3.71 3.48 5.66
C VAL A 80 -4.89 3.00 6.49
N HIS A 81 -5.95 2.57 5.81
CA HIS A 81 -7.18 2.06 6.43
C HIS A 81 -7.23 0.53 6.46
N SER A 82 -6.64 -0.13 5.46
CA SER A 82 -6.50 -1.59 5.40
C SER A 82 -5.46 -2.01 4.37
N ALA A 83 -4.95 -3.23 4.49
CA ALA A 83 -4.16 -3.86 3.44
C ALA A 83 -4.32 -5.37 3.45
N TYR A 84 -4.28 -5.99 2.28
CA TYR A 84 -4.47 -7.43 2.09
C TYR A 84 -3.49 -7.99 1.06
N GLY A 85 -2.79 -9.07 1.40
CA GLY A 85 -1.91 -9.78 0.48
C GLY A 85 -2.53 -11.11 0.06
N HIS A 86 -2.77 -11.31 -1.22
CA HIS A 86 -3.11 -12.61 -1.78
C HIS A 86 -1.83 -13.35 -2.18
N ARG A 87 -1.47 -14.38 -1.41
CA ARG A 87 -0.41 -15.35 -1.75
C ARG A 87 -1.07 -16.54 -2.43
N SER A 88 -0.93 -16.66 -3.75
CA SER A 88 -1.24 -17.91 -4.42
C SER A 88 -0.12 -18.90 -4.12
N ILE A 89 -0.37 -19.87 -3.24
CA ILE A 89 0.51 -21.02 -3.05
C ILE A 89 0.10 -22.03 -4.13
N ILE A 90 1.01 -22.37 -5.04
CA ILE A 90 0.84 -23.59 -5.84
C ILE A 90 1.25 -24.73 -4.90
N ILE A 91 0.26 -25.54 -4.52
CA ILE A 91 0.43 -26.80 -3.79
C ILE A 91 0.71 -27.93 -4.77
#